data_AF-A0A954VZZ1-F1
#
_entry.id   AF-A0A954VZZ1-F1
#
_cell.length_a   1.000
_cell.length_b   1.000
_cell.length_c   1.000
_cell.angle_alpha   90.00
_cell.angle_beta   90.00
_cell.angle_gamma   90.00
#
_symmetry.space_group_name_H-M   'P 1'
#
loop_
_entity.id
_entity.type
_entity.pdbx_description
1 polymer ?
#
loop_
_entity_poly.entity_id
_entity_poly.type
_entity_poly.pdbx_seq_one_letter_code
_entity_poly.pdbx_strand_id
1 'polypeptide(L)' 'RHSLGMEEEAVAVEAAVENVLDAGHRTADIAAGKSAISTSEMGAKVLEQLA' A
#
# COMPACT_ATOMS: atom_id res chain seq x y z
N ARG A 1 -7.66 -3.64 13.54
CA ARG A 1 -8.85 -2.87 13.96
C ARG A 1 -10.02 -3.77 14.40
N HIS A 2 -10.95 -4.21 13.53
CA HIS A 2 -12.27 -4.69 13.99
C HIS A 2 -12.32 -6.08 14.66
N SER A 3 -11.47 -7.04 14.26
CA SER A 3 -11.52 -8.40 14.82
C SER A 3 -10.53 -8.63 15.94
N LEU A 4 -9.30 -8.09 15.79
CA LEU A 4 -8.19 -8.33 16.71
C LEU A 4 -7.97 -7.18 17.72
N GLY A 5 -8.71 -6.07 17.62
CA GLY A 5 -8.51 -4.89 18.47
C GLY A 5 -7.18 -4.15 18.26
N MET A 6 -6.36 -4.61 17.31
CA MET A 6 -5.06 -4.04 16.92
C MET A 6 -5.24 -2.79 16.06
N GLU A 7 -5.47 -1.64 16.69
CA GLU A 7 -5.72 -0.37 16.01
C GLU A 7 -4.43 0.23 15.43
N GLU A 8 -3.37 0.27 16.24
CA GLU A 8 -2.08 0.86 15.84
C GLU A 8 -1.49 0.13 14.62
N GLU A 9 -1.52 -1.19 14.62
CA GLU A 9 -1.02 -2.01 13.51
C GLU A 9 -1.88 -1.88 12.25
N ALA A 10 -3.20 -1.71 12.42
CA ALA A 10 -4.07 -1.45 11.28
C ALA A 10 -3.78 -0.08 10.65
N VAL A 11 -3.60 0.96 11.47
CA VAL A 11 -3.22 2.29 11.02
C VAL A 11 -1.84 2.28 10.35
N ALA A 12 -0.87 1.52 10.88
CA ALA A 12 0.45 1.40 10.27
C ALA A 12 0.39 0.81 8.85
N VAL A 13 -0.44 -0.23 8.63
CA VAL A 13 -0.65 -0.81 7.30
C VAL A 13 -1.35 0.17 6.36
N GLU A 14 -2.39 0.88 6.84
CA GLU A 14 -3.09 1.89 6.05
C GLU A 14 -2.17 3.02 5.61
N ALA A 15 -1.34 3.54 6.52
CA ALA A 15 -0.36 4.58 6.24
C ALA A 15 0.71 4.09 5.25
N ALA A 16 1.18 2.85 5.37
CA ALA A 16 2.13 2.27 4.42
C ALA A 16 1.54 2.21 2.99
N VAL A 17 0.27 1.83 2.85
CA VAL A 17 -0.43 1.84 1.56
C VAL A 17 -0.57 3.27 1.01
N GLU A 18 -0.97 4.23 1.86
CA GLU A 18 -1.10 5.64 1.47
C GLU A 18 0.24 6.20 0.97
N ASN A 19 1.35 5.96 1.69
CA ASN A 19 2.69 6.38 1.29
C ASN A 19 3.11 5.83 -0.09
N VAL A 20 2.80 4.57 -0.39
CA VAL A 20 3.10 3.96 -1.71
C VAL A 20 2.29 4.63 -2.82
N LEU A 21 1.03 4.97 -2.54
CA LEU A 21 0.18 5.68 -3.49
C LEU A 21 0.63 7.15 -3.67
N ASP A 22 1.06 7.83 -2.62
CA ASP A 22 1.59 9.20 -2.69
C ASP A 22 2.92 9.26 -3.44
N ALA A 23 3.75 8.21 -3.33
CA ALA A 23 4.95 8.01 -4.14
C ALA A 23 4.66 7.74 -5.64
N GLY A 24 3.38 7.65 -6.03
CA GLY A 24 2.95 7.52 -7.42
C GLY A 24 2.91 6.08 -7.96
N HIS A 25 3.13 5.07 -7.13
CA HIS A 25 3.06 3.67 -7.55
C HIS A 25 1.60 3.22 -7.74
N ARG A 26 1.30 2.54 -8.86
CA ARG A 26 -0.06 2.10 -9.19
C ARG A 26 -0.02 0.70 -9.80
N THR A 27 -0.99 -0.15 -9.50
CA THR A 27 -1.27 -1.37 -10.25
C THR A 27 -2.12 -1.06 -11.49
N ALA A 28 -2.19 -2.00 -12.43
CA ALA A 28 -2.79 -1.78 -13.74
C ALA A 28 -4.26 -1.31 -13.69
N ASP A 29 -5.02 -1.73 -12.67
CA ASP A 29 -6.42 -1.39 -12.45
C ASP A 29 -6.63 0.08 -12.02
N ILE A 30 -5.65 0.71 -11.37
CA ILE A 30 -5.74 2.10 -10.86
C ILE A 30 -4.72 3.05 -11.48
N ALA A 31 -3.93 2.61 -12.46
CA ALA A 31 -2.91 3.43 -13.10
C ALA A 31 -3.46 4.48 -14.07
N ALA A 32 -4.74 4.39 -14.46
CA ALA A 32 -5.39 5.32 -15.38
C ALA A 32 -4.57 5.55 -16.69
N GLY A 33 -4.01 4.47 -17.24
CA GLY A 33 -3.18 4.50 -18.46
C GLY A 33 -1.73 4.98 -18.25
N LYS A 34 -1.31 5.28 -17.02
CA LYS A 34 0.10 5.56 -16.67
C LYS A 34 0.86 4.25 -16.41
N SER A 35 2.17 4.39 -16.12
CA SER A 35 3.02 3.28 -15.70
C SER A 35 2.41 2.52 -14.52
N ALA A 36 2.39 1.19 -14.63
CA ALA A 36 1.88 0.30 -13.62
C ALA A 36 2.96 -0.69 -13.17
N ILE A 37 2.87 -1.12 -11.91
CA ILE A 37 3.69 -2.19 -11.33
C ILE A 37 2.87 -3.46 -11.13
N SER A 38 3.56 -4.59 -10.98
CA SER A 38 2.94 -5.88 -10.69
C SER A 38 2.41 -5.96 -9.25
N THR A 39 1.56 -6.96 -8.99
CA THR A 39 1.03 -7.25 -7.64
C THR A 39 2.14 -7.51 -6.61
N SER A 40 3.18 -8.26 -7.00
CA SER A 40 4.30 -8.56 -6.09
C SER A 40 5.15 -7.33 -5.81
N GLU A 41 5.38 -6.47 -6.79
CA GLU A 41 6.11 -5.21 -6.60
C GLU A 41 5.31 -4.25 -5.70
N MET A 42 3.99 -4.19 -5.84
CA MET A 42 3.13 -3.39 -4.95
C MET A 42 3.25 -3.87 -3.51
N GLY A 43 3.17 -5.19 -3.28
CA GLY A 43 3.34 -5.78 -1.95
C GLY A 43 4.71 -5.49 -1.34
N ALA A 44 5.79 -5.61 -2.13
CA ALA A 44 7.14 -5.28 -1.67
C ALA A 44 7.26 -3.81 -1.24
N LYS A 45 6.68 -2.88 -2.01
CA LYS A 45 6.68 -1.45 -1.70
C LYS A 45 5.89 -1.11 -0.44
N VAL A 46 4.76 -1.77 -0.21
CA VAL A 46 3.99 -1.59 1.03
C VAL A 46 4.81 -2.09 2.23
N LEU A 47 5.51 -3.23 2.10
CA LEU A 47 6.41 -3.72 3.14
C LEU A 47 7.59 -2.77 3.41
N GLU A 48 8.13 -2.12 2.37
CA GLU A 48 9.19 -1.11 2.52
C GLU A 48 8.72 0.14 3.29
N GLN A 49 7.43 0.47 3.24
CA GLN A 49 6.84 1.64 3.93
C GLN A 49 6.26 1.30 5.31
N LEU A 50 6.25 0.03 5.70
CA LEU A 50 5.71 -0.41 6.99
C LEU A 50 6.77 -0.25 8.10
N ALA A 51 6.46 0.57 9.11
CA ALA A 51 7.31 0.85 10.26
C ALA A 51 7.08 -0.13 11.42
#